data_AF-U3B533-F1
#
_entry.id   AF-U3B533-F1
#
_cell.length_a   1.000
_cell.length_b   1.000
_cell.length_c   1.000
_cell.angle_alpha   90.00
_cell.angle_beta   90.00
_cell.angle_gamma   90.00
#
_symmetry.space_group_name_H-M   'P 1'
#
loop_
_entity.id
_entity.type
_entity.pdbx_description
1 polymer ?
#
loop_
_entity_poly.entity_id
_entity_poly.type
_entity_poly.pdbx_seq_one_letter_code
_entity_poly.pdbx_strand_id
1 'polypeptide(L)' 'MTLIDFGAGVTGLLFLGGLVMGQMPRHWQTTRGWLLISLAGIPLFCMAIAIMVKVPILLFGVMAMVCFHAGRSSRWGR' A
#
# COMPACT_ATOMS: atom_id res chain seq x y z
N MET A 1 3.42 -11.92 2.10
CA MET A 1 2.31 -11.05 2.52
C MET A 1 1.06 -11.90 2.47
N THR A 2 0.50 -12.21 3.62
CA THR A 2 -0.68 -13.07 3.72
C THR A 2 -1.92 -12.30 3.28
N LEU A 3 -2.98 -13.00 2.87
CA LEU A 3 -4.28 -12.39 2.57
C LEU A 3 -4.78 -11.47 3.71
N ILE A 4 -4.37 -11.79 4.95
CA ILE A 4 -4.67 -11.07 6.18
C ILE A 4 -3.98 -9.69 6.21
N ASP A 5 -2.73 -9.59 5.78
CA ASP A 5 -1.99 -8.31 5.73
C ASP A 5 -2.60 -7.34 4.70
N PHE A 6 -3.02 -7.87 3.55
CA PHE A 6 -3.70 -7.09 2.52
C PHE A 6 -5.08 -6.63 3.01
N GLY A 7 -5.84 -7.55 3.63
CA GLY A 7 -7.13 -7.24 4.24
C GLY A 7 -7.03 -6.18 5.34
N ALA A 8 -6.01 -6.27 6.22
CA ALA A 8 -5.75 -5.29 7.27
C ALA A 8 -5.38 -3.92 6.69
N GLY A 9 -4.55 -3.87 5.64
CA GLY A 9 -4.18 -2.64 4.95
C GLY A 9 -5.37 -1.93 4.31
N VAL A 10 -6.22 -2.67 3.59
CA VAL A 10 -7.44 -2.13 2.97
C VAL A 10 -8.44 -1.66 4.03
N THR A 11 -8.65 -2.45 5.08
CA THR A 11 -9.57 -2.11 6.18
C THR A 11 -9.11 -0.86 6.93
N GLY A 12 -7.80 -0.73 7.17
CA GLY A 12 -7.21 0.47 7.79
C GLY A 12 -7.39 1.72 6.94
N LEU A 13 -7.23 1.62 5.61
CA LEU A 13 -7.47 2.73 4.69
C LEU A 13 -8.95 3.15 4.66
N LEU A 14 -9.88 2.21 4.68
CA LEU A 14 -11.31 2.50 4.75
C LEU A 14 -11.69 3.17 6.08
N PHE A 15 -11.12 2.69 7.20
CA PHE A 15 -11.36 3.27 8.52
C PHE A 15 -10.82 4.70 8.61
N LEU A 16 -9.60 4.93 8.11
CA LEU A 16 -9.01 6.26 8.03
C LEU A 16 -9.83 7.20 7.14
N GLY A 17 -10.30 6.71 5.99
CA GLY A 17 -11.22 7.45 5.12
C GLY A 17 -12.51 7.83 5.83
N GLY A 18 -13.11 6.91 6.58
CA GLY A 18 -14.29 7.18 7.40
C GLY A 18 -14.06 8.22 8.49
N LEU A 19 -12.91 8.19 9.17
CA LEU A 19 -12.54 9.19 10.17
C LEU A 19 -12.36 10.59 9.53
N VAL A 20 -11.69 10.66 8.38
CA VAL A 20 -11.51 11.92 7.63
C VAL A 20 -12.88 12.50 7.23
N MET A 21 -13.80 11.66 6.76
CA MET A 21 -15.16 12.11 6.45
C MET A 21 -15.94 12.56 7.69
N GLY A 22 -15.77 11.89 8.83
CA GLY A 22 -16.43 12.25 10.09
C GLY A 22 -15.94 13.55 10.72
N GLN A 23 -14.67 13.91 10.50
CA GLN A 23 -14.08 15.16 10.99
C GLN A 23 -14.16 16.31 9.98
N MET A 24 -14.80 16.10 8.82
CA MET A 24 -14.85 17.09 7.76
C MET A 24 -15.67 18.32 8.19
N PRO A 25 -15.09 19.53 8.19
CA PRO A 25 -15.80 20.74 8.60
C PRO A 25 -17.03 21.00 7.74
N ARG A 26 -18.13 21.49 8.33
CA ARG A 26 -19.39 21.78 7.61
C ARG A 26 -19.23 22.67 6.38
N HIS A 27 -18.25 23.59 6.38
CA HIS A 27 -17.97 24.47 5.24
C HIS A 27 -17.35 23.74 4.03
N TRP A 28 -16.75 22.56 4.23
CA TRP A 28 -16.23 21.70 3.16
C TRP A 28 -17.22 20.63 2.69
N GLN A 29 -18.36 20.46 3.36
CA GLN A 29 -19.41 19.51 2.99
C GLN A 29 -20.26 20.01 1.81
N THR A 30 -19.61 20.52 0.77
CA THR A 30 -20.23 20.92 -0.49
C THR A 30 -19.88 19.93 -1.58
N THR A 31 -20.70 19.84 -2.65
CA THR A 31 -20.42 18.96 -3.79
C THR A 31 -19.03 19.21 -4.39
N ARG A 32 -18.57 20.47 -4.40
CA ARG A 32 -17.23 20.85 -4.86
C ARG A 32 -16.13 20.34 -3.92
N GLY A 33 -16.35 20.40 -2.61
CA GLY A 33 -15.43 19.84 -1.61
C GLY A 33 -15.27 18.33 -1.79
N TRP A 34 -16.38 17.61 -1.93
CA TRP A 34 -16.37 16.16 -2.17
C TRP A 34 -15.71 15.78 -3.50
N LEU A 35 -15.88 16.58 -4.55
CA LEU A 35 -15.19 16.40 -5.83
C LEU A 35 -13.68 16.54 -5.68
N LEU A 36 -13.19 17.53 -4.93
CA LEU A 36 -11.75 17.70 -4.66
C LEU A 36 -11.18 16.54 -3.83
N ILE A 37 -11.91 16.10 -2.81
CA ILE A 37 -11.52 14.93 -1.99
C ILE A 37 -11.47 13.68 -2.85
N SER A 38 -12.43 13.49 -3.75
CA SER A 38 -12.45 12.33 -4.66
C SER A 38 -11.31 12.42 -5.68
N LEU A 39 -11.05 13.61 -6.23
CA LEU A 39 -9.99 13.86 -7.20
C LEU A 39 -8.60 13.55 -6.62
N ALA A 40 -8.35 13.89 -5.35
CA ALA A 40 -7.10 13.57 -4.67
C ALA A 40 -7.09 12.15 -4.08
N GLY A 41 -8.21 11.73 -3.50
CA GLY A 41 -8.33 10.49 -2.72
C GLY A 41 -8.29 9.23 -3.58
N ILE A 42 -8.96 9.21 -4.74
CA ILE A 42 -8.96 8.06 -5.65
C ILE A 42 -7.54 7.73 -6.14
N PRO A 43 -6.75 8.68 -6.69
CA PRO A 43 -5.39 8.37 -7.12
C PRO A 43 -4.45 8.02 -5.97
N LEU A 44 -4.59 8.65 -4.79
CA LEU A 44 -3.86 8.27 -3.59
C LEU A 44 -4.18 6.84 -3.14
N PHE A 45 -5.46 6.46 -3.19
CA PHE A 45 -5.91 5.11 -2.86
C PHE A 45 -5.33 4.07 -3.84
N CYS A 46 -5.36 4.36 -5.14
CA CYS A 46 -4.72 3.53 -6.16
C CYS A 46 -3.21 3.40 -5.95
N MET A 47 -2.52 4.49 -5.61
CA MET A 47 -1.09 4.48 -5.29
C MET A 47 -0.78 3.62 -4.06
N ALA A 48 -1.59 3.76 -2.99
CA ALA A 48 -1.40 2.97 -1.77
C ALA A 48 -1.56 1.47 -2.03
N ILE A 49 -2.56 1.06 -2.81
CA ILE A 49 -2.73 -0.35 -3.24
C ILE A 49 -1.53 -0.79 -4.09
N ALA A 50 -1.10 0.04 -5.05
CA ALA A 50 0.04 -0.30 -5.91
C ALA A 50 1.33 -0.50 -5.09
N ILE A 51 1.57 0.32 -4.06
CA ILE A 51 2.70 0.16 -3.14
C ILE A 51 2.56 -1.13 -2.32
N MET A 52 1.37 -1.38 -1.76
CA MET A 52 1.09 -2.61 -1.00
C MET A 52 1.33 -3.88 -1.80
N VAL A 53 1.14 -3.86 -3.12
CA VAL A 53 1.39 -5.01 -3.99
C VAL A 53 2.85 -5.06 -4.46
N LYS A 54 3.44 -3.93 -4.86
CA LYS A 54 4.80 -3.90 -5.43
C LYS A 54 5.90 -4.11 -4.40
N VAL A 55 5.77 -3.54 -3.20
CA VAL A 55 6.80 -3.64 -2.15
C VAL A 55 7.05 -5.10 -1.74
N PRO A 56 6.04 -5.94 -1.48
CA PRO A 56 6.25 -7.35 -1.20
C PRO A 56 6.93 -8.08 -2.35
N ILE A 57 6.51 -7.84 -3.60
CA ILE A 57 7.10 -8.48 -4.78
C ILE A 57 8.59 -8.14 -4.88
N LEU A 58 8.95 -6.88 -4.68
CA LEU A 58 10.34 -6.43 -4.62
C LEU A 58 11.12 -7.11 -3.50
N LEU A 59 10.56 -7.18 -2.29
CA LEU A 59 11.20 -7.86 -1.15
C LEU A 59 11.41 -9.35 -1.43
N PHE A 60 10.42 -10.04 -2.02
CA PHE A 60 10.58 -11.44 -2.43
C PHE A 60 11.64 -11.60 -3.51
N GLY A 61 11.69 -10.72 -4.51
CA GLY A 61 12.72 -10.73 -5.55
C GLY A 61 14.13 -10.51 -4.99
N VAL A 62 14.28 -9.55 -4.08
CA VAL A 62 15.55 -9.28 -3.39
C VAL A 62 15.97 -10.49 -2.55
N MET A 63 15.06 -11.07 -1.77
CA MET A 63 15.36 -12.27 -0.97
C MET A 63 15.75 -13.46 -1.85
N ALA A 64 15.06 -13.68 -2.96
CA ALA A 64 15.42 -14.73 -3.91
C ALA A 64 16.83 -14.52 -4.50
N MET A 65 17.18 -13.28 -4.84
CA MET A 65 18.50 -12.93 -5.37
C MET A 65 19.60 -13.11 -4.32
N VAL A 66 19.35 -12.72 -3.07
CA VAL A 66 20.27 -12.95 -1.95
C VAL A 66 20.48 -14.44 -1.70
N CYS A 67 19.41 -15.23 -1.64
CA CYS A 67 19.50 -16.69 -1.50
C CYS A 67 20.29 -17.35 -2.65
N PHE A 68 20.03 -16.91 -3.89
CA PHE A 68 20.77 -17.39 -5.06
C PHE A 68 22.27 -17.04 -4.97
N HIS A 69 22.60 -15.81 -4.59
CA HIS A 69 23.99 -15.38 -4.44
C HIS A 69 24.71 -16.13 -3.30
N ALA A 70 24.06 -16.28 -2.15
CA ALA A 70 24.59 -17.03 -1.01
C ALA A 70 24.87 -18.50 -1.38
N GLY A 71 23.94 -19.17 -2.07
CA GLY A 71 24.12 -20.53 -2.56
C GLY A 71 25.23 -20.68 -3.61
N ARG A 72 25.51 -19.61 -4.38
CA ARG A 72 26.62 -19.59 -5.35
C ARG A 72 27.98 -19.45 -4.68
N SER A 73 28.08 -18.68 -3.58
CA SER A 73 29.33 -18.51 -2.82
C SER A 73 29.86 -19.83 -2.23
N SER A 74 28.98 -20.70 -1.74
CA SER A 74 29.36 -22.02 -1.19
C SER A 74 29.80 -23.05 -2.24
N ARG A 75 29.60 -22.80 -3.54
CA ARG A 75 30.01 -23.73 -4.61
C ARG A 75 31.40 -23.46 -5.19
N TRP A 76 31.93 -22.24 -5.04
CA TRP A 76 33.24 -21.84 -5.60
C TRP A 76 34.34 -21.69 -4.54
N GLY A 77 34.00 -21.81 -3.25
CA GLY A 77 34.96 -21.80 -2.14
C GLY A 77 35.43 -23.19 -1.67
N ARG A 78 35.22 -24.24 -2.47
CA ARG A 78 35.78 -25.58 -2.26
C ARG A 78 36.72 -25.94 -3.39
#